data_AF-A0A2M7ZUG9-F1
#
_entry.id   AF-A0A2M7ZUG9-F1
#
_cell.length_a   1.000
_cell.length_b   1.000
_cell.length_c   1.000
_cell.angle_alpha   90.00
_cell.angle_beta   90.00
_cell.angle_gamma   90.00
#
_symmetry.space_group_name_H-M   'P 1'
#
loop_
_entity.id
_entity.type
_entity.pdbx_description
1 polymer ?
#
loop_
_entity_poly.entity_id
_entity_poly.type
_entity_poly.pdbx_seq_one_letter_code
_entity_poly.pdbx_strand_id
1 'polypeptide(L)'
;MLNLHSLSFVSAANKRLLLSFVYAALILFLSSCSANIPVQRENDLTAETMRATNYSLVFVIHGDGDYFYHDADGNRYKADEEALTKAKKIAQQNPGAEVFIFHSKPARRFMFLFPLKDGEFYYYRNGQLIANESYWRDQELSNFDIQVELYRRFSSQSRNEKVNMFFYFGHEIPEFGGEGYDASYPDRSFTVRDLAVGLKSLTRDFTRFDLMILSTCYGGTPYTIGKLGLFAQYIIASPENLHLSYFDLYLLEMLDINLLERDVYAFAKKFAKQTFNRLTMDVETAVSVAVYDVDRVKDYLNSVQMIYDNSLIPLRENKMSYLTIVEHCDCADITAYKLPMINNGVEVYYRPARFGRLKYKQNHSGWECWKNIEQ
;
A
#
# COMPACT_ATOMS: atom_id res chain seq x y z
N MET A 1 72.81 10.31 33.22
CA MET A 1 72.26 9.06 33.79
C MET A 1 70.79 9.27 34.10
N LEU A 2 69.90 8.86 33.19
CA LEU A 2 68.45 8.77 33.39
C LEU A 2 68.00 7.49 32.67
N ASN A 3 67.32 6.62 33.41
CA ASN A 3 67.10 5.21 33.12
C ASN A 3 65.97 5.04 32.08
N LEU A 4 66.29 4.56 30.88
CA LEU A 4 65.38 4.45 29.73
C LEU A 4 64.82 3.03 29.49
N HIS A 5 64.99 2.10 30.44
CA HIS A 5 64.70 0.68 30.22
C HIS A 5 63.35 0.14 30.76
N SER A 6 62.44 0.98 31.24
CA SER A 6 61.17 0.51 31.86
C SER A 6 59.89 0.65 31.03
N LEU A 7 59.94 1.14 29.78
CA LEU A 7 58.73 1.43 28.98
C LEU A 7 58.29 0.33 28.00
N SER A 8 59.04 -0.77 27.82
CA SER A 8 58.71 -1.77 26.79
C SER A 8 57.77 -2.89 27.26
N PHE A 9 57.63 -3.13 28.57
CA PHE A 9 56.86 -4.28 29.07
C PHE A 9 55.36 -4.01 29.30
N VAL A 10 54.94 -2.75 29.44
CA VAL A 10 53.51 -2.39 29.64
C VAL A 10 52.72 -2.45 28.32
N SER A 11 53.41 -2.36 27.18
CA SER A 11 52.78 -2.31 25.84
C SER A 11 52.22 -3.67 25.36
N ALA A 12 52.86 -4.78 25.74
CA ALA A 12 52.44 -6.11 25.26
C ALA A 12 51.22 -6.68 25.99
N ALA A 13 51.09 -6.40 27.30
CA ALA A 13 49.96 -6.87 28.12
C ALA A 13 48.64 -6.19 27.72
N ASN A 14 48.66 -4.88 27.46
CA ASN A 14 47.47 -4.14 27.06
C ASN A 14 46.93 -4.55 25.67
N LYS A 15 47.80 -4.95 24.73
CA LYS A 15 47.36 -5.40 23.40
C LYS A 15 46.56 -6.72 23.44
N ARG A 16 46.93 -7.66 24.33
CA ARG A 16 46.19 -8.92 24.49
C ARG A 16 44.82 -8.70 25.13
N LEU A 17 44.72 -7.79 26.09
CA LEU A 17 43.46 -7.46 26.76
C LEU A 17 42.47 -6.81 25.78
N LEU A 18 42.95 -5.88 24.95
CA LEU A 18 42.14 -5.19 23.94
C LEU A 18 41.64 -6.15 22.84
N LEU A 19 42.49 -7.06 22.35
CA LEU A 19 42.05 -8.08 21.39
C LEU A 19 40.99 -9.02 21.99
N SER A 20 41.16 -9.43 23.25
CA SER A 20 40.19 -10.30 23.92
C SER A 20 38.83 -9.63 24.10
N PHE A 21 38.80 -8.32 24.39
CA PHE A 21 37.57 -7.55 24.47
C PHE A 21 36.89 -7.41 23.11
N VAL A 22 37.66 -7.18 22.04
CA VAL A 22 37.12 -7.12 20.67
C VAL A 22 36.56 -8.48 20.24
N TYR A 23 37.25 -9.58 20.52
CA TYR A 23 36.74 -10.93 20.21
C TYR A 23 35.51 -11.30 21.04
N ALA A 24 35.49 -10.97 22.34
CA ALA A 24 34.33 -11.23 23.19
C ALA A 24 33.12 -10.39 22.77
N ALA A 25 33.33 -9.11 22.43
CA ALA A 25 32.29 -8.24 21.89
C ALA A 25 31.80 -8.74 20.53
N LEU A 26 32.69 -9.21 19.65
CA LEU A 26 32.33 -9.79 18.35
C LEU A 26 31.52 -11.08 18.53
N ILE A 27 31.92 -11.97 19.44
CA ILE A 27 31.18 -13.21 19.74
C ILE A 27 29.81 -12.91 20.34
N LEU A 28 29.72 -11.94 21.26
CA LEU A 28 28.43 -11.48 21.83
C LEU A 28 27.54 -10.82 20.77
N PHE A 29 28.11 -10.07 19.83
CA PHE A 29 27.37 -9.52 18.69
C PHE A 29 26.89 -10.63 17.73
N LEU A 30 27.69 -11.66 17.50
CA LEU A 30 27.33 -12.78 16.64
C LEU A 30 26.29 -13.72 17.29
N SER A 31 26.28 -13.85 18.62
CA SER A 31 25.31 -14.68 19.35
C SER A 31 23.98 -13.97 19.65
N SER A 32 23.94 -12.62 19.65
CA SER A 32 22.72 -11.84 19.89
C SER A 32 21.83 -11.66 18.64
N CYS A 33 22.25 -12.18 17.48
CA CYS A 33 21.54 -11.99 16.20
C CYS A 33 20.53 -13.10 15.84
N SER A 34 20.20 -14.03 16.74
CA SER A 34 19.30 -15.14 16.41
C SER A 34 18.17 -15.34 17.43
N ALA A 35 17.42 -14.29 17.74
CA ALA A 35 16.05 -14.47 18.21
C ALA A 35 15.15 -14.85 17.01
N ASN A 36 15.40 -16.02 16.43
CA ASN A 36 14.42 -16.68 15.58
C ASN A 36 13.28 -17.10 16.50
N ILE A 37 12.24 -16.26 16.60
CA ILE A 37 10.96 -16.67 17.15
C ILE A 37 10.60 -17.98 16.43
N PRO A 38 10.31 -19.08 17.15
CA PRO A 38 10.02 -20.35 16.51
C PRO A 38 8.79 -20.18 15.62
N VAL A 39 9.03 -20.03 14.33
CA VAL A 39 8.03 -20.13 13.29
C VAL A 39 7.55 -21.58 13.34
N GLN A 40 6.29 -21.80 13.73
CA GLN A 40 5.68 -23.12 13.66
C GLN A 40 5.85 -23.64 12.24
N ARG A 41 6.59 -24.74 12.07
CA ARG A 41 6.70 -25.37 10.76
C ARG A 41 5.32 -25.86 10.37
N GLU A 42 4.96 -25.63 9.11
CA GLU A 42 3.67 -26.03 8.55
C GLU A 42 3.35 -27.52 8.77
N ASN A 43 4.38 -28.36 8.93
CA ASN A 43 4.24 -29.79 9.24
C ASN A 43 3.62 -30.10 10.62
N ASP A 44 3.63 -29.15 11.56
CA ASP A 44 3.08 -29.32 12.91
C ASP A 44 1.60 -28.86 13.01
N LEU A 45 1.04 -28.30 11.92
CA LEU A 45 -0.38 -27.95 11.86
C LEU A 45 -1.19 -29.24 11.66
N THR A 46 -1.93 -29.64 12.70
CA THR A 46 -2.83 -30.78 12.66
C THR A 46 -3.90 -30.57 11.57
N ALA A 47 -4.43 -31.67 11.01
CA ALA A 47 -5.50 -31.65 10.00
C ALA A 47 -6.74 -30.83 10.44
N GLU A 48 -6.94 -30.67 11.74
CA GLU A 48 -8.01 -29.85 12.34
C GLU A 48 -7.80 -28.33 12.13
N THR A 49 -6.55 -27.90 11.94
CA THR A 49 -6.16 -26.52 11.61
C THR A 49 -6.29 -26.20 10.13
N MET A 50 -6.48 -27.21 9.26
CA MET A 50 -6.70 -27.04 7.83
C MET A 50 -8.17 -26.77 7.49
N ARG A 51 -8.84 -25.89 8.23
CA ARG A 51 -10.14 -25.36 7.78
C ARG A 51 -9.96 -24.72 6.41
N ALA A 52 -10.96 -24.91 5.55
CA ALA A 52 -11.00 -24.25 4.25
C ALA A 52 -10.95 -22.73 4.45
N THR A 53 -10.06 -22.07 3.69
CA THR A 53 -9.99 -20.60 3.68
C THR A 53 -10.96 -20.09 2.63
N ASN A 54 -11.87 -19.21 3.05
CA ASN A 54 -12.90 -18.60 2.20
C ASN A 54 -12.40 -17.29 1.57
N TYR A 55 -11.38 -16.67 2.16
CA TYR A 55 -10.87 -15.38 1.74
C TYR A 55 -9.35 -15.42 1.55
N SER A 56 -8.88 -14.64 0.58
CA SER A 56 -7.46 -14.33 0.38
C SER A 56 -7.29 -12.83 0.35
N LEU A 57 -6.56 -12.26 1.31
CA LEU A 57 -6.35 -10.83 1.42
C LEU A 57 -4.87 -10.50 1.21
N VAL A 58 -4.58 -9.57 0.31
CA VAL A 58 -3.21 -9.12 0.02
C VAL A 58 -3.09 -7.64 0.34
N PHE A 59 -2.35 -7.31 1.39
CA PHE A 59 -2.04 -5.95 1.83
C PHE A 59 -0.65 -5.55 1.35
N VAL A 60 -0.55 -4.44 0.63
CA VAL A 60 0.71 -3.78 0.27
C VAL A 60 0.74 -2.41 0.94
N ILE A 61 1.63 -2.24 1.90
CA ILE A 61 1.75 -1.05 2.74
C ILE A 61 3.09 -0.37 2.42
N HIS A 62 3.03 0.74 1.72
CA HIS A 62 4.18 1.55 1.33
C HIS A 62 4.52 2.58 2.41
N GLY A 63 5.41 2.23 3.34
CA GLY A 63 5.82 3.07 4.47
C GLY A 63 7.12 3.84 4.29
N ASP A 64 7.65 3.91 3.07
CA ASP A 64 9.00 4.44 2.84
C ASP A 64 9.10 5.97 2.83
N GLY A 65 7.99 6.70 2.71
CA GLY A 65 7.98 8.17 2.64
C GLY A 65 7.77 8.90 3.97
N ASP A 66 7.95 8.25 5.12
CA ASP A 66 7.79 8.83 6.47
C ASP A 66 6.52 9.68 6.64
N TYR A 67 5.40 9.17 6.14
CA TYR A 67 4.12 9.88 6.19
C TYR A 67 3.50 9.85 7.60
N PHE A 68 3.10 11.03 8.08
CA PHE A 68 2.38 11.19 9.34
C PHE A 68 1.05 11.91 9.12
N TYR A 69 0.08 11.60 9.96
CA TYR A 69 -1.18 12.34 10.04
C TYR A 69 -1.50 12.65 11.50
N HIS A 70 -2.45 13.56 11.71
CA HIS A 70 -2.99 13.86 13.03
C HIS A 70 -4.47 13.52 13.05
N ASP A 71 -4.95 12.96 14.17
CA ASP A 71 -6.38 12.75 14.40
C ASP A 71 -7.06 14.06 14.84
N ALA A 72 -8.37 13.99 15.12
CA ALA A 72 -9.16 15.12 15.59
C ALA A 72 -8.72 15.67 16.96
N ASP A 73 -8.04 14.85 17.78
CA ASP A 73 -7.48 15.24 19.08
C ASP A 73 -6.05 15.81 18.95
N GLY A 74 -5.50 15.84 17.73
CA GLY A 74 -4.14 16.32 17.42
C GLY A 74 -3.03 15.31 17.71
N ASN A 75 -3.37 14.04 17.98
CA ASN A 75 -2.38 12.98 18.17
C ASN A 75 -1.74 12.63 16.82
N ARG A 76 -0.40 12.56 16.80
CA ARG A 76 0.38 12.23 15.62
C ARG A 76 0.51 10.72 15.47
N TYR A 77 0.22 10.22 14.28
CA TYR A 77 0.35 8.81 13.90
C TYR A 77 1.22 8.65 12.67
N LYS A 78 1.97 7.54 12.62
CA LYS A 78 2.70 7.14 11.42
C LYS A 78 1.78 6.26 10.56
N ALA A 79 1.48 6.69 9.35
CA ALA A 79 0.40 6.13 8.54
C ALA A 79 0.59 4.63 8.23
N ASP A 80 1.82 4.23 7.92
CA ASP A 80 2.15 2.86 7.57
C ASP A 80 2.14 1.90 8.78
N GLU A 81 2.58 2.36 9.94
CA GLU A 81 2.55 1.56 11.18
C GLU A 81 1.12 1.32 11.66
N GLU A 82 0.24 2.32 11.53
CA GLU A 82 -1.20 2.17 11.80
C GLU A 82 -1.86 1.21 10.82
N ALA A 83 -1.57 1.32 9.52
CA ALA A 83 -2.07 0.39 8.51
C ALA A 83 -1.58 -1.04 8.78
N LEU A 84 -0.31 -1.21 9.16
CA LEU A 84 0.26 -2.52 9.51
C LEU A 84 -0.44 -3.12 10.73
N THR A 85 -0.66 -2.31 11.77
CA THR A 85 -1.32 -2.75 13.01
C THR A 85 -2.74 -3.22 12.71
N LYS A 86 -3.51 -2.45 11.94
CA LYS A 86 -4.86 -2.83 11.52
C LYS A 86 -4.86 -4.08 10.63
N ALA A 87 -3.94 -4.20 9.67
CA ALA A 87 -3.82 -5.37 8.82
C ALA A 87 -3.51 -6.65 9.61
N LYS A 88 -2.61 -6.58 10.60
CA LYS A 88 -2.32 -7.71 11.51
C LYS A 88 -3.54 -8.08 12.35
N LYS A 89 -4.27 -7.09 12.86
CA LYS A 89 -5.50 -7.32 13.62
C LYS A 89 -6.58 -8.02 12.78
N ILE A 90 -6.81 -7.55 11.55
CA ILE A 90 -7.70 -8.21 10.57
C ILE A 90 -7.27 -9.65 10.35
N ALA A 91 -5.97 -9.87 10.13
CA ALA A 91 -5.44 -11.21 9.89
C ALA A 91 -5.68 -12.16 11.06
N GLN A 92 -5.58 -11.67 12.30
CA GLN A 92 -5.83 -12.45 13.52
C GLN A 92 -7.33 -12.74 13.75
N GLN A 93 -8.21 -11.80 13.42
CA GLN A 93 -9.64 -11.89 13.70
C GLN A 93 -10.44 -12.66 12.64
N ASN A 94 -9.82 -13.03 11.51
CA ASN A 94 -10.48 -13.77 10.42
C ASN A 94 -9.96 -15.22 10.32
N PRO A 95 -10.51 -16.17 11.10
CA PRO A 95 -10.09 -17.56 11.08
C PRO A 95 -10.47 -18.30 9.78
N GLY A 96 -11.26 -17.69 8.89
CA GLY A 96 -11.57 -18.19 7.56
C GLY A 96 -10.68 -17.62 6.44
N ALA A 97 -9.63 -16.85 6.75
CA ALA A 97 -8.82 -16.15 5.76
C ALA A 97 -7.36 -16.65 5.70
N GLU A 98 -6.76 -16.55 4.51
CA GLU A 98 -5.32 -16.38 4.36
C GLU A 98 -5.02 -14.89 4.10
N VAL A 99 -4.02 -14.35 4.80
CA VAL A 99 -3.69 -12.91 4.73
C VAL A 99 -2.19 -12.72 4.53
N PHE A 100 -1.84 -11.98 3.50
CA PHE A 100 -0.49 -11.61 3.12
C PHE A 100 -0.31 -10.13 3.36
N ILE A 101 0.70 -9.74 4.16
CA ILE A 101 0.98 -8.35 4.46
C ILE A 101 2.42 -8.06 4.06
N PHE A 102 2.59 -7.19 3.06
CA PHE A 102 3.87 -6.67 2.61
C PHE A 102 4.01 -5.24 3.11
N HIS A 103 5.01 -4.98 3.94
CA HIS A 103 5.27 -3.66 4.51
C HIS A 103 6.66 -3.18 4.12
N SER A 104 6.70 -2.08 3.38
CA SER A 104 7.94 -1.37 3.05
C SER A 104 8.29 -0.40 4.17
N LYS A 105 9.55 -0.39 4.59
CA LYS A 105 10.09 0.51 5.61
C LYS A 105 11.23 1.35 5.02
N PRO A 106 11.52 2.53 5.61
CA PRO A 106 12.73 3.28 5.32
C PRO A 106 13.97 2.39 5.44
N ALA A 107 14.81 2.39 4.40
CA ALA A 107 16.08 1.69 4.37
C ALA A 107 16.98 2.24 5.48
N ARG A 108 17.59 1.32 6.22
CA ARG A 108 18.51 1.64 7.32
C ARG A 108 19.84 0.95 7.07
N ARG A 109 20.89 1.46 7.69
CA ARG A 109 22.22 0.84 7.65
C ARG A 109 22.73 0.61 9.07
N PHE A 110 23.18 -0.61 9.36
CA PHE A 110 23.90 -0.90 10.59
C PHE A 110 25.28 -0.26 10.52
N MET A 111 25.58 0.60 11.50
CA MET A 111 26.81 1.41 11.56
C MET A 111 27.11 2.16 10.25
N PHE A 112 26.07 2.61 9.53
CA PHE A 112 26.17 3.31 8.23
C PHE A 112 26.77 2.50 7.05
N LEU A 113 27.28 1.30 7.30
CA LEU A 113 28.04 0.52 6.31
C LEU A 113 27.22 -0.62 5.71
N PHE A 114 26.50 -1.36 6.55
CA PHE A 114 25.80 -2.56 6.12
C PHE A 114 24.33 -2.22 5.97
N PRO A 115 23.76 -2.27 4.75
CA PRO A 115 22.34 -2.05 4.62
C PRO A 115 21.58 -3.07 5.49
N LEU A 116 20.37 -2.73 5.89
CA LEU A 116 19.45 -3.61 6.59
C LEU A 116 18.21 -3.86 5.75
N LYS A 117 17.63 -5.05 5.88
CA LYS A 117 16.37 -5.42 5.25
C LYS A 117 15.28 -4.40 5.56
N ASP A 118 14.67 -3.92 4.50
CA ASP A 118 13.75 -2.78 4.49
C ASP A 118 12.34 -3.18 4.02
N GLY A 119 12.11 -4.47 3.76
CA GLY A 119 10.80 -5.08 3.62
C GLY A 119 10.49 -6.03 4.76
N GLU A 120 9.23 -6.07 5.19
CA GLU A 120 8.67 -7.09 6.08
C GLU A 120 7.48 -7.79 5.42
N PHE A 121 7.42 -9.10 5.59
CA PHE A 121 6.36 -9.94 5.09
C PHE A 121 5.75 -10.72 6.25
N TYR A 122 4.44 -10.62 6.38
CA TYR A 122 3.67 -11.40 7.33
C TYR A 122 2.67 -12.27 6.58
N TYR A 123 2.61 -13.54 6.94
CA TYR A 123 1.61 -14.47 6.44
C TYR A 123 0.81 -15.03 7.59
N TYR A 124 -0.50 -14.83 7.52
CA TYR A 124 -1.46 -15.43 8.45
C TYR A 124 -2.34 -16.42 7.71
N ARG A 125 -2.70 -17.48 8.42
CA ARG A 125 -3.72 -18.44 7.97
C ARG A 125 -4.57 -18.81 9.16
N ASN A 126 -5.88 -18.77 8.98
CA ASN A 126 -6.86 -19.13 10.01
C ASN A 126 -6.65 -18.37 11.34
N GLY A 127 -6.35 -17.07 11.25
CA GLY A 127 -6.13 -16.22 12.43
C GLY A 127 -4.74 -16.32 13.05
N GLN A 128 -3.88 -17.23 12.57
CA GLN A 128 -2.57 -17.51 13.18
C GLN A 128 -1.44 -17.02 12.29
N LEU A 129 -0.41 -16.42 12.89
CA LEU A 129 0.81 -16.01 12.19
C LEU A 129 1.63 -17.25 11.83
N ILE A 130 1.76 -17.54 10.54
CA ILE A 130 2.50 -18.70 10.02
C ILE A 130 3.91 -18.32 9.58
N ALA A 131 4.12 -17.12 9.02
CA ALA A 131 5.45 -16.65 8.65
C ALA A 131 5.63 -15.16 8.91
N ASN A 132 6.83 -14.78 9.32
CA ASN A 132 7.29 -13.41 9.42
C ASN A 132 8.72 -13.34 8.86
N GLU A 133 8.87 -12.84 7.64
CA GLU A 133 10.15 -12.75 6.94
C GLU A 133 10.51 -11.29 6.68
N SER A 134 11.75 -10.90 6.99
CA SER A 134 12.30 -9.65 6.46
C SER A 134 12.99 -9.91 5.12
N TYR A 135 12.90 -8.97 4.18
CA TYR A 135 13.50 -9.06 2.85
C TYR A 135 14.07 -7.72 2.37
N TRP A 136 14.84 -7.76 1.29
CA TRP A 136 15.39 -6.59 0.61
C TRP A 136 14.49 -6.18 -0.53
N ARG A 137 14.09 -4.90 -0.57
CA ARG A 137 13.27 -4.38 -1.68
C ARG A 137 14.09 -4.05 -2.92
N ASP A 138 15.38 -3.77 -2.75
CA ASP A 138 16.32 -3.46 -3.82
C ASP A 138 16.71 -4.72 -4.60
N GLN A 139 15.93 -5.04 -5.63
CA GLN A 139 16.28 -6.07 -6.61
C GLN A 139 16.06 -5.46 -7.99
N GLU A 140 17.16 -5.25 -8.72
CA GLU A 140 17.32 -4.41 -9.92
C GLU A 140 16.33 -4.67 -11.09
N LEU A 141 15.53 -5.74 -11.03
CA LEU A 141 14.74 -6.24 -12.16
C LEU A 141 13.25 -5.87 -12.12
N SER A 142 12.60 -5.80 -10.95
CA SER A 142 11.19 -5.41 -10.86
C SER A 142 10.75 -5.01 -9.47
N ASN A 143 9.75 -4.13 -9.43
CA ASN A 143 9.32 -3.51 -8.19
C ASN A 143 8.63 -4.46 -7.20
N PHE A 144 8.18 -5.63 -7.68
CA PHE A 144 7.29 -6.55 -6.96
C PHE A 144 7.76 -8.00 -6.93
N ASP A 145 8.92 -8.34 -7.50
CA ASP A 145 9.32 -9.74 -7.72
C ASP A 145 9.38 -10.54 -6.42
N ILE A 146 9.97 -9.97 -5.37
CA ILE A 146 10.07 -10.64 -4.07
C ILE A 146 8.70 -10.81 -3.40
N GLN A 147 7.81 -9.82 -3.50
CA GLN A 147 6.44 -9.93 -2.98
C GLN A 147 5.67 -11.02 -3.73
N VAL A 148 5.85 -11.09 -5.05
CA VAL A 148 5.26 -12.14 -5.89
C VAL A 148 5.80 -13.52 -5.52
N GLU A 149 7.11 -13.64 -5.30
CA GLU A 149 7.74 -14.89 -4.87
C GLU A 149 7.19 -15.35 -3.52
N LEU A 150 7.18 -14.47 -2.52
CA LEU A 150 6.66 -14.75 -1.18
C LEU A 150 5.17 -15.11 -1.22
N TYR A 151 4.36 -14.35 -1.98
CA TYR A 151 2.95 -14.69 -2.17
C TYR A 151 2.78 -16.08 -2.77
N ARG A 152 3.56 -16.44 -3.80
CA ARG A 152 3.49 -17.76 -4.45
C ARG A 152 3.96 -18.89 -3.53
N ARG A 153 4.95 -18.62 -2.69
CA ARG A 153 5.50 -19.60 -1.73
C ARG A 153 4.46 -20.00 -0.69
N PHE A 154 3.69 -19.04 -0.19
CA PHE A 154 2.76 -19.27 0.92
C PHE A 154 1.30 -19.44 0.50
N SER A 155 0.91 -18.97 -0.68
CA SER A 155 -0.47 -19.10 -1.17
C SER A 155 -0.84 -20.54 -1.44
N SER A 156 -1.98 -20.95 -0.89
CA SER A 156 -2.56 -22.27 -1.14
C SER A 156 -3.13 -22.37 -2.57
N GLN A 157 -3.02 -23.54 -3.20
CA GLN A 157 -3.35 -23.73 -4.62
C GLN A 157 -4.87 -23.66 -4.92
N SER A 158 -5.75 -23.78 -3.92
CA SER A 158 -7.21 -23.81 -4.10
C SER A 158 -7.83 -22.42 -4.24
N ARG A 159 -7.40 -21.63 -5.23
CA ARG A 159 -7.82 -20.22 -5.38
C ARG A 159 -9.25 -20.02 -5.91
N ASN A 160 -9.77 -20.97 -6.69
CA ASN A 160 -11.01 -20.79 -7.46
C ASN A 160 -12.29 -20.69 -6.61
N GLU A 161 -12.20 -20.91 -5.30
CA GLU A 161 -13.36 -20.88 -4.40
C GLU A 161 -13.29 -19.72 -3.39
N LYS A 162 -12.27 -18.87 -3.44
CA LYS A 162 -12.06 -17.80 -2.46
C LYS A 162 -12.46 -16.44 -3.01
N VAL A 163 -12.94 -15.58 -2.12
CA VAL A 163 -13.00 -14.13 -2.42
C VAL A 163 -11.61 -13.55 -2.23
N ASN A 164 -11.06 -12.98 -3.29
CA ASN A 164 -9.72 -12.42 -3.37
C ASN A 164 -9.80 -10.89 -3.28
N MET A 165 -9.12 -10.33 -2.28
CA MET A 165 -9.09 -8.89 -2.04
C MET A 165 -7.66 -8.36 -2.06
N PHE A 166 -7.45 -7.21 -2.71
CA PHE A 166 -6.17 -6.50 -2.74
C PHE A 166 -6.30 -5.12 -2.11
N PHE A 167 -5.32 -4.74 -1.29
CA PHE A 167 -5.30 -3.47 -0.60
C PHE A 167 -3.94 -2.81 -0.80
N TYR A 168 -3.95 -1.55 -1.25
CA TYR A 168 -2.75 -0.72 -1.33
C TYR A 168 -2.88 0.48 -0.38
N PHE A 169 -1.87 0.67 0.46
CA PHE A 169 -1.73 1.82 1.35
C PHE A 169 -0.43 2.54 0.99
N GLY A 170 -0.52 3.83 0.68
CA GLY A 170 0.62 4.66 0.28
C GLY A 170 0.15 6.07 0.03
N HIS A 171 1.02 6.97 -0.45
CA HIS A 171 0.62 8.38 -0.57
C HIS A 171 -0.26 8.68 -1.77
N GLU A 172 0.32 8.55 -2.93
CA GLU A 172 -0.33 8.69 -4.21
C GLU A 172 0.46 7.79 -5.12
N ILE A 173 -0.18 6.91 -5.87
CA ILE A 173 0.55 6.11 -6.85
C ILE A 173 0.69 6.99 -8.09
N PRO A 174 1.89 7.47 -8.46
CA PRO A 174 2.03 8.42 -9.55
C PRO A 174 1.56 7.83 -10.88
N GLU A 175 0.88 8.61 -11.70
CA GLU A 175 0.50 8.20 -13.06
C GLU A 175 1.67 8.30 -14.05
N PHE A 176 2.67 9.12 -13.72
CA PHE A 176 3.88 9.37 -14.50
C PHE A 176 5.04 9.77 -13.57
N GLY A 177 6.27 9.73 -14.10
CA GLY A 177 7.43 10.41 -13.50
C GLY A 177 7.93 9.88 -12.15
N GLY A 178 7.39 8.79 -11.59
CA GLY A 178 7.51 8.35 -10.19
C GLY A 178 8.89 8.04 -9.60
N GLU A 179 9.98 8.58 -10.13
CA GLU A 179 11.25 8.80 -9.42
C GLU A 179 10.98 9.56 -8.10
N GLY A 180 11.69 9.19 -7.04
CA GLY A 180 11.54 9.81 -5.71
C GLY A 180 10.31 9.36 -4.92
N TYR A 181 9.44 8.52 -5.49
CA TYR A 181 8.30 7.93 -4.76
C TYR A 181 8.77 7.04 -3.60
N ASP A 182 9.83 6.26 -3.84
CA ASP A 182 10.52 5.42 -2.86
C ASP A 182 11.71 6.25 -2.32
N ALA A 183 11.57 6.86 -1.14
CA ALA A 183 12.58 7.75 -0.56
C ALA A 183 13.93 7.06 -0.33
N SER A 184 13.92 5.76 -0.05
CA SER A 184 15.09 4.90 0.11
C SER A 184 15.77 4.58 -1.21
N TYR A 185 15.02 4.64 -2.31
CA TYR A 185 15.48 4.33 -3.67
C TYR A 185 15.02 5.43 -4.64
N PRO A 186 15.52 6.67 -4.52
CA PRO A 186 14.97 7.82 -5.24
C PRO A 186 15.10 7.71 -6.76
N ASP A 187 16.09 6.97 -7.26
CA ASP A 187 16.28 6.76 -8.70
C ASP A 187 15.31 5.70 -9.28
N ARG A 188 14.60 4.97 -8.40
CA ARG A 188 13.64 3.95 -8.79
C ARG A 188 12.29 4.61 -9.02
N SER A 189 11.79 4.48 -10.23
CA SER A 189 10.43 4.91 -10.53
C SER A 189 9.40 3.90 -10.04
N PHE A 190 8.32 4.40 -9.42
CA PHE A 190 7.13 3.62 -9.15
C PHE A 190 5.89 4.38 -9.60
N THR A 191 5.09 3.75 -10.46
CA THR A 191 3.88 4.33 -11.04
C THR A 191 2.72 3.34 -11.01
N VAL A 192 1.52 3.79 -11.39
CA VAL A 192 0.35 2.93 -11.59
C VAL A 192 0.66 1.78 -12.56
N ARG A 193 1.51 2.03 -13.56
CA ARG A 193 1.94 0.99 -14.51
C ARG A 193 2.78 -0.09 -13.82
N ASP A 194 3.68 0.28 -12.92
CA ASP A 194 4.52 -0.67 -12.20
C ASP A 194 3.69 -1.51 -11.22
N LEU A 195 2.72 -0.89 -10.56
CA LEU A 195 1.73 -1.62 -9.76
C LEU A 195 0.93 -2.60 -10.61
N ALA A 196 0.43 -2.20 -11.78
CA ALA A 196 -0.28 -3.07 -12.71
C ALA A 196 0.57 -4.27 -13.17
N VAL A 197 1.87 -4.07 -13.42
CA VAL A 197 2.81 -5.17 -13.74
C VAL A 197 2.96 -6.13 -12.56
N GLY A 198 3.10 -5.62 -11.34
CA GLY A 198 3.15 -6.44 -10.12
C GLY A 198 1.87 -7.25 -9.91
N LEU A 199 0.70 -6.61 -10.07
CA LEU A 199 -0.61 -7.25 -9.95
C LEU A 199 -0.79 -8.38 -10.97
N LYS A 200 -0.40 -8.17 -12.23
CA LYS A 200 -0.40 -9.23 -13.24
C LYS A 200 0.37 -10.48 -12.78
N SER A 201 1.51 -10.26 -12.12
CA SER A 201 2.36 -11.35 -11.61
C SER A 201 1.76 -12.07 -10.39
N LEU A 202 0.96 -11.37 -9.58
CA LEU A 202 0.21 -11.93 -8.45
C LEU A 202 -1.02 -12.73 -8.92
N THR A 203 -1.77 -12.22 -9.88
CA THR A 203 -2.97 -12.87 -10.42
C THR A 203 -2.64 -14.00 -11.40
N ARG A 204 -1.43 -14.04 -12.00
CA ARG A 204 -1.05 -15.01 -13.06
C ARG A 204 -2.11 -15.04 -14.18
N ASP A 205 -2.45 -16.23 -14.70
CA ASP A 205 -3.50 -16.48 -15.69
C ASP A 205 -4.93 -16.52 -15.08
N PHE A 206 -5.08 -16.23 -13.78
CA PHE A 206 -6.33 -16.40 -13.04
C PHE A 206 -7.24 -15.16 -13.10
N THR A 207 -8.41 -15.33 -12.47
CA THR A 207 -9.46 -14.34 -12.24
C THR A 207 -8.94 -13.06 -11.57
N ARG A 208 -9.60 -11.94 -11.88
CA ARG A 208 -9.42 -10.65 -11.21
C ARG A 208 -9.61 -10.80 -9.69
N PHE A 209 -9.01 -9.90 -8.92
CA PHE A 209 -9.44 -9.67 -7.53
C PHE A 209 -10.92 -9.30 -7.54
N ASP A 210 -11.71 -9.88 -6.64
CA ASP A 210 -13.12 -9.51 -6.51
C ASP A 210 -13.23 -8.06 -6.00
N LEU A 211 -12.32 -7.65 -5.11
CA LEU A 211 -12.26 -6.29 -4.58
C LEU A 211 -10.82 -5.77 -4.51
N MET A 212 -10.62 -4.55 -4.97
CA MET A 212 -9.39 -3.79 -4.80
C MET A 212 -9.67 -2.50 -4.05
N ILE A 213 -8.85 -2.18 -3.06
CA ILE A 213 -8.96 -0.97 -2.27
C ILE A 213 -7.67 -0.17 -2.37
N LEU A 214 -7.78 1.07 -2.84
CA LEU A 214 -6.69 2.03 -2.98
C LEU A 214 -6.84 3.10 -1.91
N SER A 215 -6.15 2.94 -0.78
CA SER A 215 -6.08 3.94 0.27
C SER A 215 -4.95 4.93 -0.06
N THR A 216 -5.11 5.66 -1.16
CA THR A 216 -4.17 6.66 -1.68
C THR A 216 -4.93 7.93 -2.12
N CYS A 217 -4.25 9.06 -2.19
CA CYS A 217 -4.75 10.23 -2.93
C CYS A 217 -4.86 9.89 -4.42
N TYR A 218 -5.81 10.52 -5.11
CA TYR A 218 -5.93 10.48 -6.58
C TYR A 218 -6.00 9.07 -7.18
N GLY A 219 -6.51 8.09 -6.42
CA GLY A 219 -6.70 6.72 -6.90
C GLY A 219 -7.90 6.57 -7.84
N GLY A 220 -8.76 7.58 -7.94
CA GLY A 220 -10.00 7.60 -8.70
C GLY A 220 -9.92 8.31 -10.05
N THR A 221 -8.81 8.19 -10.79
CA THR A 221 -8.67 8.80 -12.13
C THR A 221 -9.05 7.80 -13.24
N PRO A 222 -9.46 8.27 -14.43
CA PRO A 222 -9.65 7.40 -15.59
C PRO A 222 -8.44 6.51 -15.91
N TYR A 223 -7.22 7.03 -15.81
CA TYR A 223 -6.01 6.25 -16.07
C TYR A 223 -5.77 5.17 -15.01
N THR A 224 -5.89 5.50 -13.72
CA THR A 224 -5.70 4.55 -12.62
C THR A 224 -6.72 3.42 -12.67
N ILE A 225 -8.01 3.75 -12.75
CA ILE A 225 -9.08 2.74 -12.82
C ILE A 225 -8.98 1.92 -14.10
N GLY A 226 -8.66 2.53 -15.25
CA GLY A 226 -8.48 1.80 -16.51
C GLY A 226 -7.30 0.83 -16.50
N LYS A 227 -6.19 1.17 -15.84
CA LYS A 227 -5.02 0.28 -15.71
C LYS A 227 -5.23 -0.83 -14.70
N LEU A 228 -5.78 -0.51 -13.52
CA LEU A 228 -5.93 -1.46 -12.42
C LEU A 228 -7.19 -2.33 -12.55
N GLY A 229 -8.22 -1.84 -13.25
CA GLY A 229 -9.45 -2.59 -13.52
C GLY A 229 -9.24 -3.88 -14.32
N LEU A 230 -8.12 -4.01 -15.04
CA LEU A 230 -7.74 -5.28 -15.65
C LEU A 230 -7.58 -6.43 -14.63
N PHE A 231 -7.31 -6.08 -13.37
CA PHE A 231 -7.01 -7.01 -12.29
C PHE A 231 -8.07 -7.00 -11.18
N ALA A 232 -9.14 -6.23 -11.29
CA ALA A 232 -10.17 -6.11 -10.25
C ALA A 232 -11.59 -6.09 -10.83
N GLN A 233 -12.56 -6.68 -10.13
CA GLN A 233 -13.98 -6.54 -10.47
C GLN A 233 -14.56 -5.25 -9.89
N TYR A 234 -14.27 -4.98 -8.62
CA TYR A 234 -14.64 -3.73 -7.95
C TYR A 234 -13.40 -3.00 -7.45
N ILE A 235 -13.37 -1.68 -7.59
CA ILE A 235 -12.32 -0.82 -7.02
C ILE A 235 -12.97 0.16 -6.05
N ILE A 236 -12.37 0.36 -4.88
CA ILE A 236 -12.68 1.46 -3.97
C ILE A 236 -11.47 2.38 -3.93
N ALA A 237 -11.66 3.66 -4.23
CA ALA A 237 -10.59 4.65 -4.20
C ALA A 237 -11.12 6.02 -3.78
N SER A 238 -10.20 6.91 -3.40
CA SER A 238 -10.49 8.34 -3.30
C SER A 238 -10.12 9.02 -4.63
N PRO A 239 -11.09 9.66 -5.30
CA PRO A 239 -10.78 10.57 -6.39
C PRO A 239 -9.88 11.71 -5.92
N GLU A 240 -10.24 12.41 -4.84
CA GLU A 240 -9.49 13.57 -4.35
C GLU A 240 -8.36 13.18 -3.37
N ASN A 241 -7.77 14.20 -2.73
CA ASN A 241 -6.84 14.04 -1.62
C ASN A 241 -7.46 13.20 -0.50
N LEU A 242 -6.80 12.08 -0.21
CA LEU A 242 -7.11 11.24 0.93
C LEU A 242 -6.00 11.44 1.95
N HIS A 243 -6.28 12.05 3.10
CA HIS A 243 -5.31 12.02 4.18
C HIS A 243 -5.10 10.55 4.60
N LEU A 244 -3.87 10.07 4.60
CA LEU A 244 -3.60 8.65 4.41
C LEU A 244 -3.55 7.93 5.74
N SER A 245 -4.52 7.01 5.92
CA SER A 245 -4.76 6.10 7.06
C SER A 245 -6.25 5.91 7.37
N TYR A 246 -7.13 6.65 6.67
CA TYR A 246 -8.53 6.78 7.04
C TYR A 246 -9.49 5.82 6.34
N PHE A 247 -9.03 4.98 5.41
CA PHE A 247 -9.90 3.90 4.98
C PHE A 247 -10.19 3.01 6.18
N ASP A 248 -11.46 2.97 6.56
CA ASP A 248 -11.89 2.34 7.80
C ASP A 248 -11.94 0.84 7.57
N LEU A 249 -10.89 0.15 8.03
CA LEU A 249 -10.75 -1.28 7.85
C LEU A 249 -11.60 -2.11 8.81
N TYR A 250 -12.39 -1.49 9.68
CA TYR A 250 -13.17 -2.20 10.70
C TYR A 250 -14.12 -3.26 10.11
N LEU A 251 -14.69 -3.05 8.92
CA LEU A 251 -15.52 -4.09 8.29
C LEU A 251 -14.75 -5.37 7.94
N LEU A 252 -13.44 -5.26 7.71
CA LEU A 252 -12.59 -6.40 7.41
C LEU A 252 -12.25 -7.21 8.66
N GLU A 253 -12.39 -6.66 9.87
CA GLU A 253 -12.13 -7.38 11.13
C GLU A 253 -13.06 -8.59 11.34
N MET A 254 -14.23 -8.59 10.69
CA MET A 254 -15.24 -9.66 10.79
C MET A 254 -15.83 -9.97 9.41
N LEU A 255 -15.02 -10.48 8.48
CA LEU A 255 -15.45 -10.71 7.08
C LEU A 255 -16.62 -11.68 6.98
N ASP A 256 -16.61 -12.79 7.73
CA ASP A 256 -17.68 -13.80 7.69
C ASP A 256 -19.06 -13.23 8.04
N ILE A 257 -19.11 -12.16 8.84
CA ILE A 257 -20.35 -11.48 9.23
C ILE A 257 -20.71 -10.40 8.21
N ASN A 258 -19.70 -9.69 7.68
CA ASN A 258 -19.93 -8.51 6.85
C ASN A 258 -20.10 -8.82 5.37
N LEU A 259 -19.56 -9.94 4.87
CA LEU A 259 -19.62 -10.40 3.49
C LEU A 259 -20.59 -11.59 3.38
N LEU A 260 -21.86 -11.32 3.67
CA LEU A 260 -22.93 -12.31 3.58
C LEU A 260 -23.07 -12.79 2.13
N GLU A 261 -23.23 -14.10 1.96
CA GLU A 261 -23.49 -14.74 0.66
C GLU A 261 -22.45 -14.43 -0.43
N ARG A 262 -21.27 -13.92 -0.03
CA ARG A 262 -20.20 -13.47 -0.94
C ARG A 262 -20.63 -12.33 -1.88
N ASP A 263 -21.59 -11.49 -1.47
CA ASP A 263 -21.95 -10.29 -2.23
C ASP A 263 -20.90 -9.18 -2.05
N VAL A 264 -19.86 -9.24 -2.90
CA VAL A 264 -18.73 -8.32 -2.87
C VAL A 264 -19.14 -6.89 -3.21
N TYR A 265 -20.14 -6.69 -4.07
CA TYR A 265 -20.60 -5.35 -4.44
C TYR A 265 -21.30 -4.65 -3.27
N ALA A 266 -22.23 -5.34 -2.59
CA ALA A 266 -22.88 -4.79 -1.41
C ALA A 266 -21.87 -4.51 -0.29
N PHE A 267 -20.88 -5.39 -0.10
CA PHE A 267 -19.79 -5.17 0.83
C PHE A 267 -18.96 -3.94 0.45
N ALA A 268 -18.59 -3.77 -0.82
CA ALA A 268 -17.83 -2.62 -1.29
C ALA A 268 -18.57 -1.29 -1.04
N LYS A 269 -19.87 -1.24 -1.30
CA LYS A 269 -20.71 -0.08 -0.98
C LYS A 269 -20.75 0.23 0.51
N LYS A 270 -20.91 -0.81 1.35
CA LYS A 270 -20.91 -0.67 2.81
C LYS A 270 -19.56 -0.14 3.33
N PHE A 271 -18.46 -0.69 2.82
CA PHE A 271 -17.10 -0.26 3.15
C PHE A 271 -16.85 1.20 2.77
N ALA A 272 -17.16 1.57 1.54
CA ALA A 272 -16.98 2.94 1.07
C ALA A 272 -17.81 3.94 1.88
N LYS A 273 -19.06 3.61 2.19
CA LYS A 273 -19.92 4.45 3.04
C LYS A 273 -19.37 4.62 4.45
N GLN A 274 -18.90 3.54 5.07
CA GLN A 274 -18.33 3.60 6.42
C GLN A 274 -17.05 4.43 6.45
N THR A 275 -16.16 4.18 5.49
CA THR A 275 -14.94 4.97 5.31
C THR A 275 -15.25 6.44 5.12
N PHE A 276 -16.21 6.77 4.26
CA PHE A 276 -16.69 8.14 4.07
C PHE A 276 -17.19 8.75 5.38
N ASN A 277 -18.06 8.05 6.11
CA ASN A 277 -18.58 8.55 7.39
C ASN A 277 -17.44 8.84 8.37
N ARG A 278 -16.48 7.92 8.51
CA ARG A 278 -15.33 8.08 9.39
C ARG A 278 -14.48 9.29 8.97
N LEU A 279 -14.12 9.39 7.70
CA LEU A 279 -13.39 10.53 7.14
C LEU A 279 -14.09 11.86 7.42
N THR A 280 -15.40 11.94 7.17
CA THR A 280 -16.14 13.19 7.35
C THR A 280 -16.25 13.65 8.80
N MET A 281 -16.04 12.76 9.77
CA MET A 281 -15.94 13.11 11.18
C MET A 281 -14.56 13.64 11.55
N ASP A 282 -13.51 13.10 10.93
CA ASP A 282 -12.12 13.33 11.34
C ASP A 282 -11.44 14.47 10.54
N VAL A 283 -11.93 14.85 9.36
CA VAL A 283 -11.33 15.91 8.53
C VAL A 283 -12.28 17.06 8.17
N GLU A 284 -11.71 18.23 7.92
CA GLU A 284 -12.39 19.45 7.47
C GLU A 284 -12.26 19.72 5.96
N THR A 285 -11.31 19.04 5.30
CA THR A 285 -11.06 19.10 3.84
C THR A 285 -12.14 18.35 3.06
N ALA A 286 -12.13 18.45 1.73
CA ALA A 286 -13.09 17.69 0.93
C ALA A 286 -12.86 16.18 1.13
N VAL A 287 -13.95 15.40 1.12
CA VAL A 287 -13.91 13.94 1.29
C VAL A 287 -14.66 13.32 0.13
N SER A 288 -13.98 12.47 -0.62
CA SER A 288 -14.55 11.68 -1.70
C SER A 288 -14.17 10.22 -1.54
N VAL A 289 -15.13 9.31 -1.61
CA VAL A 289 -14.88 7.86 -1.69
C VAL A 289 -15.78 7.31 -2.78
N ALA A 290 -15.19 6.66 -3.77
CA ALA A 290 -15.91 6.10 -4.91
C ALA A 290 -15.77 4.57 -4.95
N VAL A 291 -16.84 3.90 -5.36
CA VAL A 291 -16.85 2.48 -5.72
C VAL A 291 -17.06 2.40 -7.23
N TYR A 292 -16.15 1.71 -7.91
CA TYR A 292 -16.18 1.47 -9.35
C TYR A 292 -16.51 0.00 -9.61
N ASP A 293 -17.60 -0.24 -10.33
CA ASP A 293 -17.87 -1.50 -11.02
C ASP A 293 -17.12 -1.45 -12.36
N VAL A 294 -16.00 -2.18 -12.42
CA VAL A 294 -15.00 -2.05 -13.49
C VAL A 294 -15.59 -2.37 -14.86
N ASP A 295 -16.47 -3.37 -14.94
CA ASP A 295 -17.06 -3.77 -16.22
C ASP A 295 -18.07 -2.71 -16.70
N ARG A 296 -18.76 -2.03 -15.78
CA ARG A 296 -19.75 -0.98 -16.11
C ARG A 296 -19.12 0.36 -16.46
N VAL A 297 -17.95 0.70 -15.91
CA VAL A 297 -17.25 1.96 -16.24
C VAL A 297 -16.46 1.88 -17.56
N LYS A 298 -16.30 0.69 -18.14
CA LYS A 298 -15.45 0.45 -19.32
C LYS A 298 -15.78 1.35 -20.51
N ASP A 299 -17.06 1.57 -20.78
CA ASP A 299 -17.49 2.42 -21.91
C ASP A 299 -17.10 3.88 -21.69
N TYR A 300 -17.26 4.38 -20.47
CA TYR A 300 -16.79 5.72 -20.11
C TYR A 300 -15.28 5.82 -20.29
N LEU A 301 -14.52 4.88 -19.72
CA LEU A 301 -13.06 4.86 -19.81
C LEU A 301 -12.56 4.85 -21.26
N ASN A 302 -13.14 4.01 -22.12
CA ASN A 302 -12.80 3.96 -23.55
C ASN A 302 -13.09 5.30 -24.24
N SER A 303 -14.19 5.97 -23.89
CA SER A 303 -14.59 7.23 -24.51
C SER A 303 -13.67 8.41 -24.16
N VAL A 304 -13.06 8.39 -22.97
CA VAL A 304 -12.20 9.47 -22.49
C VAL A 304 -10.71 9.15 -22.54
N GLN A 305 -10.33 7.91 -22.87
CA GLN A 305 -8.95 7.45 -22.81
C GLN A 305 -7.98 8.34 -23.60
N MET A 306 -8.32 8.67 -24.85
CA MET A 306 -7.46 9.51 -25.70
C MET A 306 -7.30 10.92 -25.13
N ILE A 307 -8.37 11.50 -24.57
CA ILE A 307 -8.36 12.83 -23.96
C ILE A 307 -7.44 12.81 -22.73
N TYR A 308 -7.59 11.79 -21.88
CA TYR A 308 -6.77 11.65 -20.69
C TYR A 308 -5.30 11.38 -21.01
N ASP A 309 -5.01 10.47 -21.93
CA ASP A 309 -3.64 10.17 -22.34
C ASP A 309 -2.94 11.42 -22.91
N ASN A 310 -3.66 12.25 -23.68
CA ASN A 310 -3.14 13.52 -24.17
C ASN A 310 -2.83 14.52 -23.05
N SER A 311 -3.60 14.50 -21.96
CA SER A 311 -3.31 15.34 -20.78
C SER A 311 -2.02 14.90 -20.06
N LEU A 312 -1.66 13.62 -20.15
CA LEU A 312 -0.44 13.07 -19.56
C LEU A 312 0.83 13.30 -20.38
N ILE A 313 0.73 13.54 -21.70
CA ILE A 313 1.90 13.79 -22.57
C ILE A 313 2.76 14.96 -22.05
N PRO A 314 2.23 16.19 -21.87
CA PRO A 314 3.05 17.31 -21.43
C PRO A 314 3.62 17.11 -20.02
N LEU A 315 2.92 16.36 -19.17
CA LEU A 315 3.35 16.01 -17.81
C LEU A 315 4.56 15.05 -17.81
N ARG A 316 4.64 14.16 -18.80
CA ARG A 316 5.78 13.24 -18.97
C ARG A 316 7.01 13.95 -19.52
N GLU A 317 6.82 14.95 -20.38
CA GLU A 317 7.90 15.64 -21.09
C GLU A 317 8.53 16.79 -20.29
N ASN A 318 7.77 17.49 -19.44
CA ASN A 318 8.24 18.67 -18.69
C ASN A 318 8.31 18.41 -17.18
N LYS A 319 9.49 18.04 -16.66
CA LYS A 319 9.67 17.58 -15.28
C LYS A 319 9.45 18.63 -14.16
N MET A 320 9.36 19.95 -14.41
CA MET A 320 9.19 20.93 -13.30
C MET A 320 8.33 22.17 -13.58
N SER A 321 8.43 22.82 -14.74
CA SER A 321 7.68 24.07 -15.00
C SER A 321 6.18 23.85 -15.23
N TYR A 322 5.79 22.65 -15.63
CA TYR A 322 4.40 22.35 -15.97
C TYR A 322 3.54 22.02 -14.73
N LEU A 323 4.16 21.52 -13.64
CA LEU A 323 3.44 21.18 -12.41
C LEU A 323 2.86 22.39 -11.67
N THR A 324 3.33 23.60 -11.94
CA THR A 324 2.75 24.83 -11.35
C THR A 324 1.51 25.32 -12.07
N ILE A 325 1.24 24.84 -13.28
CA ILE A 325 0.11 25.26 -14.12
C ILE A 325 -0.94 24.16 -14.30
N VAL A 326 -0.73 22.97 -13.72
CA VAL A 326 -1.74 21.91 -13.70
C VAL A 326 -2.21 21.62 -12.30
N GLU A 327 -3.49 21.30 -12.19
CA GLU A 327 -4.09 20.79 -10.96
C GLU A 327 -5.03 19.63 -11.26
N HIS A 328 -5.29 18.82 -10.23
CA HIS A 328 -6.39 17.88 -10.22
C HIS A 328 -7.71 18.65 -10.05
N CYS A 329 -8.70 18.31 -10.86
CA CYS A 329 -10.09 18.69 -10.64
C CYS A 329 -11.05 17.59 -11.07
N ASP A 330 -12.23 17.57 -10.46
CA ASP A 330 -13.33 16.71 -10.86
C ASP A 330 -13.57 16.75 -12.38
N CYS A 331 -13.54 15.58 -13.02
CA CYS A 331 -13.72 15.47 -14.46
C CYS A 331 -15.03 16.09 -14.97
N ALA A 332 -16.08 16.17 -14.15
CA ALA A 332 -17.33 16.83 -14.55
C ALA A 332 -17.20 18.35 -14.76
N ASP A 333 -16.13 18.97 -14.25
CA ASP A 333 -15.82 20.39 -14.44
C ASP A 333 -15.13 20.66 -15.80
N ILE A 334 -14.72 19.61 -16.52
CA ILE A 334 -14.10 19.70 -17.84
C ILE A 334 -15.06 19.14 -18.90
N THR A 335 -15.51 19.98 -19.84
CA THR A 335 -16.50 19.63 -20.88
C THR A 335 -16.18 18.35 -21.64
N ALA A 336 -14.89 18.09 -21.93
CA ALA A 336 -14.44 16.92 -22.67
C ALA A 336 -14.71 15.59 -21.96
N TYR A 337 -14.80 15.58 -20.63
CA TYR A 337 -15.09 14.39 -19.82
C TYR A 337 -16.56 14.31 -19.38
N LYS A 338 -17.33 15.39 -19.51
CA LYS A 338 -18.74 15.47 -19.10
C LYS A 338 -19.67 14.74 -20.07
N LEU A 339 -19.57 13.41 -20.07
CA LEU A 339 -20.35 12.52 -20.91
C LEU A 339 -21.53 11.91 -20.14
N PRO A 340 -22.64 11.54 -20.79
CA PRO A 340 -23.82 10.99 -20.10
C PRO A 340 -23.53 9.75 -19.24
N MET A 341 -22.50 8.98 -19.61
CA MET A 341 -22.09 7.75 -18.95
C MET A 341 -21.08 7.94 -17.81
N ILE A 342 -20.71 9.16 -17.43
CA ILE A 342 -19.69 9.44 -16.39
C ILE A 342 -20.00 8.76 -15.05
N ASN A 343 -21.28 8.59 -14.70
CA ASN A 343 -21.70 7.96 -13.44
C ASN A 343 -22.02 6.46 -13.60
N ASN A 344 -21.91 5.89 -14.81
CA ASN A 344 -22.27 4.49 -15.04
C ASN A 344 -21.29 3.56 -14.32
N GLY A 345 -21.79 2.78 -13.35
CA GLY A 345 -20.94 1.89 -12.55
C GLY A 345 -20.15 2.60 -11.46
N VAL A 346 -20.46 3.87 -11.16
CA VAL A 346 -19.78 4.64 -10.12
C VAL A 346 -20.77 4.99 -9.01
N GLU A 347 -20.45 4.59 -7.78
CA GLU A 347 -21.14 5.05 -6.57
C GLU A 347 -20.20 6.01 -5.84
N VAL A 348 -20.62 7.24 -5.60
CA VAL A 348 -19.77 8.27 -4.98
C VAL A 348 -20.37 8.74 -3.66
N TYR A 349 -19.56 8.72 -2.61
CA TYR A 349 -19.83 9.41 -1.36
C TYR A 349 -18.95 10.64 -1.29
N TYR A 350 -19.59 11.82 -1.20
CA TYR A 350 -18.90 13.09 -1.28
C TYR A 350 -19.38 14.08 -0.22
N ARG A 351 -18.43 14.84 0.32
CA ARG A 351 -18.67 16.02 1.14
C ARG A 351 -17.66 17.09 0.73
N PRO A 352 -18.08 18.32 0.39
CA PRO A 352 -17.14 19.40 0.14
C PRO A 352 -16.31 19.73 1.39
N ALA A 353 -15.21 20.46 1.17
CA ALA A 353 -14.46 21.08 2.25
C ALA A 353 -15.36 22.04 3.05
N ARG A 354 -15.12 22.21 4.35
CA ARG A 354 -15.90 23.16 5.16
C ARG A 354 -15.51 24.62 4.91
N PHE A 355 -14.39 24.85 4.22
CA PHE A 355 -13.82 26.16 3.93
C PHE A 355 -13.26 26.23 2.50
N GLY A 356 -12.81 27.42 2.09
CA GLY A 356 -12.19 27.64 0.78
C GLY A 356 -13.18 27.74 -0.38
N ARG A 357 -12.65 27.67 -1.62
CA ARG A 357 -13.41 27.87 -2.86
C ARG A 357 -14.43 26.76 -3.15
N LEU A 358 -14.10 25.53 -2.76
CA LEU A 358 -14.91 24.34 -3.06
C LEU A 358 -16.00 24.04 -2.02
N LYS A 359 -16.15 24.87 -0.97
CA LYS A 359 -17.09 24.58 0.14
C LYS A 359 -18.56 24.45 -0.23
N TYR A 360 -18.94 24.95 -1.40
CA TYR A 360 -20.31 24.89 -1.90
C TYR A 360 -20.51 23.84 -3.00
N LYS A 361 -19.45 23.14 -3.43
CA LYS A 361 -19.56 22.05 -4.40
C LYS A 361 -20.34 20.90 -3.77
N GLN A 362 -21.57 20.64 -4.20
CA GLN A 362 -22.42 19.62 -3.55
C GLN A 362 -22.23 18.21 -4.13
N ASN A 363 -21.65 18.12 -5.33
CA ASN A 363 -21.54 16.87 -6.07
C ASN A 363 -20.10 16.69 -6.56
N HIS A 364 -19.71 15.44 -6.71
CA HIS A 364 -18.45 15.03 -7.31
C HIS A 364 -18.73 13.90 -8.31
N SER A 365 -18.10 13.87 -9.48
CA SER A 365 -18.37 12.82 -10.49
C SER A 365 -17.87 11.43 -10.07
N GLY A 366 -16.97 11.39 -9.11
CA GLY A 366 -16.20 10.19 -8.76
C GLY A 366 -14.95 10.02 -9.62
N TRP A 367 -14.60 11.01 -10.44
CA TRP A 367 -13.41 10.99 -11.27
C TRP A 367 -12.58 12.25 -11.09
N GLU A 368 -11.28 12.10 -10.90
CA GLU A 368 -10.32 13.20 -10.92
C GLU A 368 -9.57 13.26 -12.25
N CYS A 369 -9.35 14.47 -12.75
CA CYS A 369 -8.75 14.76 -14.05
C CYS A 369 -7.73 15.90 -13.96
N TRP A 370 -6.73 15.87 -14.85
CA TRP A 370 -5.79 16.97 -15.00
C TRP A 370 -6.42 18.15 -15.73
N LYS A 371 -6.29 19.34 -15.15
CA LYS A 371 -6.70 20.61 -15.74
C LYS A 371 -5.53 21.59 -15.78
N ASN A 372 -5.37 22.28 -16.89
CA ASN A 372 -4.50 23.45 -16.98
C ASN A 372 -5.21 24.66 -16.37
N ILE A 373 -4.59 25.31 -15.39
CA ILE A 373 -5.13 26.46 -14.66
C ILE A 373 -5.23 27.71 -15.55
N GLU A 374 -4.44 27.78 -16.62
CA GLU A 374 -4.41 28.93 -17.55
C GLU A 374 -5.52 28.89 -18.61
N GLN A 375 -6.27 27.79 -18.72
CA GLN A 375 -7.39 27.60 -19.65
C GLN A 375 -8.73 27.64 -18.91
#